data_AF-A0A1Q3P4Q4-F1
#
_entry.id   AF-A0A1Q3P4Q4-F1
#
_cell.length_a   1.000
_cell.length_b   1.000
_cell.length_c   1.000
_cell.angle_alpha   90.00
_cell.angle_beta   90.00
_cell.angle_gamma   90.00
#
_symmetry.space_group_name_H-M   'P 1'
#
loop_
_entity.id
_entity.type
_entity.pdbx_description
1 polymer ?
#
loop_
_entity_poly.entity_id
_entity_poly.type
_entity_poly.pdbx_seq_one_letter_code
_entity_poly.pdbx_strand_id
1 'polypeptide(L)'
;MSRLFRLFLFLLVVAAFSWGVYECKYYYSYYADLKDRPWAYSRDEKKPLLVGRWQGKFRDPDNVSKTVLLTIKLPVSDQERASKAARFRGKQQRFASHNEKKRFAGSATVTGASGTETYEFHGQVRTEDGHQLGTIQFYTAEGMSQVRTNFNLHSAVEGGRWNGDKLTLTVGFTYTTATGASHWNSSDPRFDKKVVIHLSRVKP
;
A
#
# COMPACT_ATOMS: atom_id res chain seq x y z
N MET A 1 13.38 -52.05 22.32
CA MET A 1 13.10 -50.59 22.26
C MET A 1 12.18 -50.21 23.41
N SER A 2 12.59 -49.28 24.27
CA SER A 2 11.75 -48.78 25.36
C SER A 2 10.55 -48.01 24.80
N ARG A 3 9.43 -47.99 25.54
CA ARG A 3 8.23 -47.21 25.17
C ARG A 3 8.57 -45.72 24.96
N LEU A 4 9.51 -45.20 25.74
CA LEU A 4 10.05 -43.84 25.63
C LEU A 4 10.73 -43.59 24.28
N PHE A 5 11.54 -44.53 23.79
CA PHE A 5 12.22 -44.41 22.50
C PHE A 5 11.23 -44.38 21.32
N ARG A 6 10.18 -45.20 21.38
CA ARG A 6 9.11 -45.20 20.36
C ARG A 6 8.30 -43.90 20.38
N LEU A 7 8.01 -43.36 21.57
CA LEU A 7 7.32 -42.08 21.74
C LEU A 7 8.17 -40.92 21.16
N PHE A 8 9.47 -40.92 21.44
CA PHE A 8 10.39 -39.91 20.91
C PHE A 8 10.48 -39.93 19.38
N LEU A 9 10.61 -41.12 18.78
CA LEU A 9 10.57 -41.29 17.32
C LEU A 9 9.25 -40.78 16.73
N PHE A 10 8.12 -41.09 17.36
CA PHE A 10 6.82 -40.61 16.93
C PHE A 10 6.73 -39.08 16.98
N LEU A 11 7.20 -38.44 18.06
CA LEU A 11 7.25 -36.98 18.18
C LEU A 11 8.14 -36.33 17.12
N LEU A 12 9.29 -36.94 16.80
CA LEU A 12 10.16 -36.47 15.72
C LEU A 12 9.48 -36.52 14.35
N VAL A 13 8.77 -37.61 14.05
CA VAL A 13 8.01 -37.75 12.78
C VAL A 13 6.92 -36.69 12.71
N VAL A 14 6.18 -36.47 13.80
CA VAL A 14 5.14 -35.43 13.86
C VAL A 14 5.74 -34.03 13.70
N ALA A 15 6.87 -33.75 14.34
CA ALA A 15 7.57 -32.47 14.22
C ALA A 15 8.06 -32.22 12.79
N ALA A 16 8.69 -33.21 12.16
CA ALA A 16 9.14 -33.14 10.77
C ALA A 16 7.97 -32.93 9.80
N PHE A 17 6.85 -33.63 10.01
CA PHE A 17 5.66 -33.47 9.19
C PHE A 17 5.04 -32.08 9.36
N SER A 18 4.94 -31.59 10.61
CA SER A 18 4.45 -30.24 10.92
C SER A 18 5.32 -29.16 10.25
N TRP A 19 6.64 -29.31 10.32
CA TRP A 19 7.60 -28.44 9.66
C TRP A 19 7.45 -28.47 8.13
N GLY A 20 7.34 -29.65 7.53
CA GLY A 20 7.13 -29.80 6.09
C GLY A 20 5.85 -29.12 5.60
N VAL A 21 4.74 -29.25 6.35
CA VAL A 21 3.48 -28.56 6.03
C VAL A 21 3.63 -27.04 6.14
N TYR A 22 4.35 -26.55 7.16
CA TYR A 22 4.63 -25.13 7.33
C TYR A 22 5.40 -24.57 6.13
N GLU A 23 6.51 -25.20 5.73
CA GLU A 23 7.36 -24.76 4.63
C GLU A 23 6.60 -24.74 3.29
N CYS A 24 5.85 -25.80 3.01
CA CYS A 24 5.01 -25.87 1.81
C CYS A 24 3.99 -24.71 1.76
N LYS A 25 3.32 -24.40 2.88
CA LYS A 25 2.37 -23.28 2.95
C LYS A 25 3.06 -21.93 2.76
N TYR A 26 4.20 -21.74 3.41
CA TYR A 26 4.94 -20.49 3.35
C TYR A 26 5.41 -20.20 1.92
N TYR A 27 6.15 -21.12 1.31
CA TYR A 27 6.70 -20.92 -0.03
C TYR A 27 5.62 -20.92 -1.11
N TYR A 28 4.57 -21.71 -0.97
CA TYR A 28 3.42 -21.62 -1.89
C TYR A 28 2.79 -20.22 -1.89
N SER A 29 2.56 -19.64 -0.70
CA SER A 29 2.03 -18.28 -0.59
C SER A 29 2.98 -17.25 -1.21
N TYR A 30 4.28 -17.40 -1.00
CA TYR A 30 5.29 -16.50 -1.57
C TYR A 30 5.35 -16.60 -3.11
N TYR A 31 5.31 -17.81 -3.67
CA TYR A 31 5.28 -17.99 -5.12
C TYR A 31 3.99 -17.49 -5.76
N ALA A 32 2.85 -17.63 -5.07
CA ALA A 32 1.61 -17.01 -5.50
C ALA A 32 1.74 -15.48 -5.55
N ASP A 33 2.31 -14.86 -4.51
CA ASP A 33 2.54 -13.41 -4.47
C ASP A 33 3.47 -12.93 -5.60
N LEU A 34 4.55 -13.65 -5.89
CA LEU A 34 5.46 -13.33 -7.01
C LEU A 34 4.76 -13.31 -8.37
N LYS A 35 3.81 -14.23 -8.58
CA LYS A 35 3.04 -14.33 -9.83
C LYS A 35 1.90 -13.31 -9.88
N ASP A 36 1.14 -13.20 -8.80
CA ASP A 36 -0.09 -12.42 -8.75
C ASP A 36 0.14 -10.93 -8.52
N ARG A 37 1.29 -10.57 -7.93
CA ARG A 37 1.62 -9.22 -7.49
C ARG A 37 3.04 -8.82 -7.90
N PRO A 38 3.37 -8.86 -9.22
CA PRO A 38 4.71 -8.55 -9.71
C PRO A 38 5.14 -7.08 -9.48
N TRP A 39 4.19 -6.22 -9.12
CA TRP A 39 4.39 -4.84 -8.71
C TRP A 39 4.88 -4.70 -7.25
N ALA A 40 4.67 -5.71 -6.41
CA ALA A 40 5.05 -5.72 -4.99
C ALA A 40 6.18 -6.69 -4.66
N TYR A 41 6.33 -7.77 -5.43
CA TYR A 41 7.29 -8.83 -5.15
C TYR A 41 8.13 -9.17 -6.39
N SER A 42 9.40 -9.46 -6.15
CA SER A 42 10.35 -9.91 -7.16
C SER A 42 11.38 -10.84 -6.51
N ARG A 43 11.93 -11.78 -7.30
CA ARG A 43 13.14 -12.53 -6.91
C ARG A 43 14.42 -11.78 -7.28
N ASP A 44 14.35 -10.89 -8.25
CA ASP A 44 15.44 -10.00 -8.61
C ASP A 44 15.41 -8.78 -7.67
N GLU A 45 16.44 -8.66 -6.84
CA GLU A 45 16.63 -7.56 -5.89
C GLU A 45 16.79 -6.20 -6.57
N LYS A 46 17.23 -6.16 -7.83
CA LYS A 46 17.42 -4.94 -8.60
C LYS A 46 16.16 -4.51 -9.36
N LYS A 47 15.13 -5.36 -9.40
CA LYS A 47 13.89 -5.03 -10.09
C LYS A 47 13.16 -3.92 -9.33
N PRO A 48 12.83 -2.80 -9.99
CA PRO A 48 12.06 -1.74 -9.35
C PRO A 48 10.64 -2.24 -9.06
N LEU A 49 10.14 -1.94 -7.85
CA LEU A 49 8.82 -2.34 -7.37
C LEU A 49 8.01 -1.12 -6.95
N LEU A 50 6.70 -1.13 -7.11
CA LEU A 50 5.83 -0.03 -6.67
C LEU A 50 5.94 0.20 -5.15
N VAL A 51 6.10 -0.88 -4.39
CA VAL A 51 6.26 -0.84 -2.92
C VAL A 51 7.50 -0.02 -2.53
N GLY A 52 7.39 0.74 -1.44
CA GLY A 52 8.47 1.58 -0.92
C GLY A 52 8.05 3.03 -0.71
N ARG A 53 9.06 3.89 -0.56
CA ARG A 53 8.88 5.32 -0.26
C ARG A 53 9.11 6.16 -1.50
N TRP A 54 8.23 7.14 -1.70
CA TRP A 54 8.17 8.03 -2.85
C TRP A 54 8.05 9.46 -2.35
N GLN A 55 8.81 10.39 -2.92
CA GLN A 55 8.79 11.79 -2.49
C GLN A 55 8.72 12.74 -3.68
N GLY A 56 7.98 13.83 -3.52
CA GLY A 56 7.99 14.91 -4.49
C GLY A 56 7.41 16.20 -3.92
N LYS A 57 7.35 17.22 -4.77
CA LYS A 57 6.80 18.53 -4.44
C LYS A 57 5.67 18.85 -5.40
N PHE A 58 4.70 19.61 -4.91
CA PHE A 58 3.58 20.08 -5.72
C PHE A 58 3.07 21.41 -5.17
N ARG A 59 2.21 22.06 -5.95
CA ARG A 59 1.46 23.23 -5.48
C ARG A 59 -0.02 22.88 -5.45
N ASP A 60 -0.67 23.24 -4.36
CA ASP A 60 -2.10 23.01 -4.19
C ASP A 60 -2.93 24.01 -5.03
N PRO A 61 -4.28 23.96 -4.98
CA PRO A 61 -5.11 24.91 -5.70
C PRO A 61 -4.89 26.37 -5.33
N ASP A 62 -4.47 26.66 -4.10
CA ASP A 62 -4.09 27.99 -3.59
C ASP A 62 -2.64 28.38 -3.94
N ASN A 63 -1.96 27.58 -4.78
CA ASN A 63 -0.59 27.79 -5.21
C ASN A 63 0.45 27.70 -4.06
N VAL A 64 0.08 27.09 -2.94
CA VAL A 64 0.96 26.84 -1.80
C VAL A 64 1.85 25.64 -2.10
N SER A 65 3.16 25.82 -1.95
CA SER A 65 4.13 24.74 -2.15
C SER A 65 4.06 23.74 -0.99
N LYS A 66 3.89 22.46 -1.35
CA LYS A 66 3.84 21.33 -0.42
C LYS A 66 4.81 20.23 -0.85
N THR A 67 5.32 19.49 0.11
CA THR A 67 6.10 18.27 -0.11
C THR A 67 5.24 17.07 0.29
N VAL A 68 5.24 16.02 -0.51
CA VAL A 68 4.55 14.76 -0.20
C VAL A 68 5.57 13.64 -0.07
N LEU A 69 5.43 12.84 0.96
CA LEU A 69 6.10 11.57 1.16
C LEU A 69 5.03 10.48 1.19
N LEU A 70 5.07 9.57 0.23
CA LEU A 70 4.13 8.47 0.07
C LEU A 70 4.85 7.15 0.33
N THR A 71 4.26 6.29 1.16
CA THR A 71 4.79 4.98 1.52
C THR A 71 3.79 3.90 1.13
N ILE A 72 4.10 3.13 0.09
CA ILE A 72 3.31 1.97 -0.33
C ILE A 72 3.83 0.75 0.42
N LYS A 73 2.95 0.08 1.17
CA LYS A 73 3.29 -1.08 2.00
C LYS A 73 3.23 -2.38 1.19
N LEU A 74 3.95 -3.40 1.65
CA LEU A 74 3.78 -4.75 1.15
C LEU A 74 2.35 -5.25 1.45
N PRO A 75 1.68 -5.91 0.49
CA PRO A 75 0.37 -6.53 0.72
C PRO A 75 0.35 -7.55 1.86
N VAL A 76 1.43 -8.33 1.99
CA VAL A 76 1.64 -9.35 3.02
C VAL A 76 3.10 -9.27 3.47
N SER A 77 3.33 -9.03 4.76
CA SER A 77 4.67 -9.06 5.35
C SER A 77 5.14 -10.48 5.61
N ASP A 78 6.46 -10.68 5.78
CA ASP A 78 7.01 -12.01 6.06
C ASP A 78 6.53 -12.57 7.40
N GLN A 79 6.36 -11.70 8.41
CA GLN A 79 5.79 -12.08 9.70
C GLN A 79 4.33 -12.51 9.56
N GLU A 80 3.54 -11.78 8.76
CA GLU A 80 2.14 -12.16 8.50
C GLU A 80 2.09 -13.50 7.78
N ARG A 81 2.96 -13.72 6.78
CA ARG A 81 3.07 -14.99 6.05
C ARG A 81 3.46 -16.15 6.97
N ALA A 82 4.46 -15.97 7.83
CA ALA A 82 4.88 -16.96 8.82
C ALA A 82 3.73 -17.31 9.78
N SER A 83 3.04 -16.30 10.32
CA SER A 83 1.91 -16.51 11.22
C SER A 83 0.75 -17.26 10.55
N LYS A 84 0.51 -17.01 9.26
CA LYS A 84 -0.48 -17.72 8.45
C LYS A 84 -0.07 -19.17 8.18
N ALA A 85 1.19 -19.40 7.83
CA ALA A 85 1.71 -20.75 7.57
C ALA A 85 1.67 -21.64 8.82
N ALA A 86 1.87 -21.07 10.01
CA ALA A 86 1.83 -21.78 11.29
C ALA A 86 0.44 -22.23 11.74
N ARG A 87 -0.65 -21.69 11.17
CA ARG A 87 -2.03 -22.07 11.57
C ARG A 87 -2.44 -23.42 10.96
N PHE A 88 -2.80 -24.37 11.84
CA PHE A 88 -3.20 -25.73 11.47
C PHE A 88 -4.61 -25.80 10.87
N ARG A 89 -5.59 -25.07 11.45
CA ARG A 89 -6.96 -24.93 10.89
C ARG A 89 -7.03 -23.70 9.99
N GLY A 90 -6.80 -23.90 8.71
CA GLY A 90 -7.12 -22.88 7.72
C GLY A 90 -8.63 -22.74 7.61
N LYS A 91 -9.20 -21.61 8.03
CA LYS A 91 -10.31 -21.08 7.22
C LYS A 91 -9.71 -21.00 5.82
N GLN A 92 -10.23 -21.78 4.87
CA GLN A 92 -10.03 -21.53 3.45
C GLN A 92 -10.49 -20.08 3.23
N GLN A 93 -9.57 -19.12 3.36
CA GLN A 93 -9.85 -17.80 2.86
C GLN A 93 -9.92 -17.97 1.36
N ARG A 94 -11.14 -17.76 0.85
CA ARG A 94 -11.44 -17.53 -0.55
C ARG A 94 -10.21 -16.88 -1.16
N PHE A 95 -9.62 -17.54 -2.16
CA PHE A 95 -8.57 -16.97 -3.00
C PHE A 95 -8.84 -15.49 -3.10
N ALA A 96 -7.90 -14.67 -2.63
CA ALA A 96 -8.01 -13.21 -2.67
C ALA A 96 -8.64 -12.88 -4.02
N SER A 97 -9.85 -12.30 -4.01
CA SER A 97 -10.61 -12.14 -5.25
C SER A 97 -9.68 -11.50 -6.29
N HIS A 98 -9.85 -11.73 -7.58
CA HIS A 98 -8.92 -11.18 -8.57
C HIS A 98 -8.65 -9.67 -8.38
N ASN A 99 -9.62 -8.93 -7.82
CA ASN A 99 -9.49 -7.53 -7.41
C ASN A 99 -8.52 -7.28 -6.24
N GLU A 100 -8.41 -8.18 -5.25
CA GLU A 100 -7.48 -8.04 -4.12
C GLU A 100 -6.01 -8.23 -4.51
N LYS A 101 -5.72 -8.92 -5.61
CA LYS A 101 -4.34 -9.09 -6.12
C LYS A 101 -3.76 -7.77 -6.63
N LYS A 102 -4.62 -6.89 -7.16
CA LYS A 102 -4.21 -5.61 -7.71
C LYS A 102 -4.24 -4.47 -6.69
N ARG A 103 -4.78 -4.68 -5.50
CA ARG A 103 -4.92 -3.64 -4.47
C ARG A 103 -3.63 -3.39 -3.71
N PHE A 104 -3.38 -2.13 -3.39
CA PHE A 104 -2.31 -1.70 -2.51
C PHE A 104 -2.83 -0.70 -1.47
N ALA A 105 -2.11 -0.59 -0.37
CA ALA A 105 -2.38 0.37 0.67
C ALA A 105 -1.08 1.03 1.13
N GLY A 106 -1.21 2.18 1.77
CA GLY A 106 -0.07 2.93 2.23
C GLY A 106 -0.43 4.10 3.11
N SER A 107 0.58 4.92 3.40
CA SER A 107 0.43 6.19 4.11
C SER A 107 1.11 7.31 3.35
N ALA A 108 0.52 8.49 3.40
CA ALA A 108 1.09 9.70 2.83
C ALA A 108 1.22 10.78 3.90
N THR A 109 2.33 11.49 3.89
CA THR A 109 2.55 12.67 4.72
C THR A 109 2.75 13.85 3.79
N VAL A 110 1.95 14.89 3.96
CA VAL A 110 2.06 16.14 3.21
C VAL A 110 2.50 17.24 4.17
N THR A 111 3.58 17.93 3.85
CA THR A 111 4.10 19.04 4.65
C THR A 111 4.07 20.31 3.83
N GLY A 112 3.45 21.36 4.37
CA GLY A 112 3.40 22.70 3.80
C GLY A 112 3.57 23.77 4.88
N ALA A 113 3.43 25.04 4.50
CA ALA A 113 3.54 26.17 5.43
C ALA A 113 2.47 26.12 6.55
N SER A 114 1.27 25.62 6.23
CA SER A 114 0.14 25.51 7.16
C SER A 114 0.24 24.33 8.13
N GLY A 115 1.24 23.47 7.99
CA GLY A 115 1.45 22.31 8.85
C GLY A 115 1.71 21.01 8.10
N THR A 116 1.52 19.89 8.81
CA THR A 116 1.70 18.54 8.28
C THR A 116 0.39 17.75 8.36
N GLU A 117 0.01 17.15 7.25
CA GLU A 117 -1.17 16.31 7.08
C GLU A 117 -0.72 14.86 6.94
N THR A 118 -1.38 13.93 7.62
CA THR A 118 -1.13 12.49 7.47
C THR A 118 -2.38 11.79 6.96
N TYR A 119 -2.18 10.97 5.94
CA TYR A 119 -3.20 10.20 5.28
C TYR A 119 -2.81 8.73 5.30
N GLU A 120 -3.82 7.90 5.35
CA GLU A 120 -3.73 6.57 4.77
C GLU A 120 -4.37 6.59 3.38
N PHE A 121 -3.99 5.64 2.53
CA PHE A 121 -4.60 5.53 1.22
C PHE A 121 -4.72 4.08 0.76
N HIS A 122 -5.70 3.87 -0.11
CA HIS A 122 -5.89 2.63 -0.84
C HIS A 122 -5.92 2.92 -2.33
N GLY A 123 -5.36 2.01 -3.11
CA GLY A 123 -5.39 2.08 -4.55
C GLY A 123 -5.38 0.69 -5.17
N GLN A 124 -5.36 0.67 -6.49
CA GLN A 124 -5.23 -0.56 -7.25
C GLN A 124 -4.40 -0.34 -8.49
N VAL A 125 -3.69 -1.38 -8.92
CA VAL A 125 -3.07 -1.48 -10.23
C VAL A 125 -4.15 -1.82 -11.27
N ARG A 126 -4.05 -1.27 -12.47
CA ARG A 126 -4.93 -1.60 -13.61
C ARG A 126 -4.38 -2.74 -14.46
N THR A 127 -3.14 -2.60 -14.90
CA THR A 127 -2.48 -3.49 -15.85
C THR A 127 -1.84 -4.70 -15.18
N GLU A 128 -1.64 -5.78 -15.93
CA GLU A 128 -0.97 -6.99 -15.41
C GLU A 128 0.50 -6.75 -15.09
N ASP A 129 1.16 -5.87 -15.85
CA ASP A 129 2.57 -5.52 -15.66
C ASP A 129 2.83 -4.64 -14.43
N GLY A 130 1.78 -4.12 -13.78
CA GLY A 130 1.92 -3.34 -12.57
C GLY A 130 1.98 -1.83 -12.76
N HIS A 131 2.33 -1.33 -13.96
CA HIS A 131 2.81 0.05 -14.12
C HIS A 131 1.73 1.13 -14.14
N GLN A 132 0.51 0.78 -14.55
CA GLN A 132 -0.62 1.71 -14.51
C GLN A 132 -1.42 1.54 -13.23
N LEU A 133 -1.65 2.65 -12.55
CA LEU A 133 -2.43 2.73 -11.33
C LEU A 133 -3.85 3.19 -11.69
N GLY A 134 -4.83 2.56 -11.07
CA GLY A 134 -6.20 3.04 -11.03
C GLY A 134 -6.40 4.06 -9.91
N THR A 135 -7.66 4.30 -9.58
CA THR A 135 -8.06 5.26 -8.57
C THR A 135 -7.37 5.00 -7.23
N ILE A 136 -6.80 6.07 -6.67
CA ILE A 136 -6.23 6.10 -5.31
C ILE A 136 -7.11 7.01 -4.47
N GLN A 137 -7.52 6.56 -3.29
CA GLN A 137 -8.33 7.33 -2.35
C GLN A 137 -7.50 7.59 -1.09
N PHE A 138 -7.44 8.86 -0.68
CA PHE A 138 -6.77 9.30 0.53
C PHE A 138 -7.82 9.55 1.61
N TYR A 139 -7.50 9.12 2.83
CA TYR A 139 -8.35 9.31 3.99
C TYR A 139 -7.48 9.69 5.17
N THR A 140 -8.00 10.58 6.02
CA THR A 140 -7.29 11.00 7.22
C THR A 140 -7.25 9.85 8.20
N ALA A 141 -6.07 9.55 8.73
CA ALA A 141 -5.91 8.49 9.72
C ALA A 141 -6.72 8.80 10.99
N GLU A 142 -7.24 7.77 11.63
CA GLU A 142 -7.98 7.90 12.89
C GLU A 142 -7.10 8.60 13.96
N GLY A 143 -7.63 9.64 14.60
CA GLY A 143 -6.89 10.45 15.58
C GLY A 143 -5.97 11.54 14.99
N MET A 144 -5.85 11.65 13.66
CA MET A 144 -5.13 12.75 13.01
C MET A 144 -6.10 13.86 12.57
N SER A 145 -5.73 15.12 12.81
CA SER A 145 -6.50 16.27 12.35
C SER A 145 -6.11 16.65 10.92
N GLN A 146 -7.10 16.87 10.06
CA GLN A 146 -6.90 17.57 8.80
C GLN A 146 -6.45 19.01 9.08
N VAL A 147 -5.59 19.55 8.23
CA VAL A 147 -5.26 20.97 8.30
C VAL A 147 -6.50 21.74 7.85
N ARG A 148 -6.99 22.62 8.72
CA ARG A 148 -8.19 23.43 8.49
C ARG A 148 -7.88 24.60 7.57
N THR A 149 -8.92 25.11 6.91
CA THR A 149 -8.86 26.27 6.02
C THR A 149 -7.83 26.04 4.90
N ASN A 150 -7.87 24.85 4.30
CA ASN A 150 -6.80 24.36 3.41
C ASN A 150 -7.34 23.30 2.43
N PHE A 151 -6.71 23.21 1.26
CA PHE A 151 -6.93 22.12 0.31
C PHE A 151 -6.12 20.89 0.71
N ASN A 152 -6.82 19.88 1.20
CA ASN A 152 -6.28 18.60 1.64
C ASN A 152 -6.33 17.58 0.49
N LEU A 153 -5.39 16.61 0.46
CA LEU A 153 -5.40 15.54 -0.54
C LEU A 153 -6.65 14.68 -0.36
N HIS A 154 -7.32 14.38 -1.48
CA HIS A 154 -8.55 13.58 -1.45
C HIS A 154 -8.45 12.31 -2.29
N SER A 155 -8.08 12.44 -3.57
CA SER A 155 -8.03 11.30 -4.47
C SER A 155 -7.08 11.51 -5.63
N ALA A 156 -6.65 10.42 -6.26
CA ALA A 156 -6.11 10.43 -7.61
C ALA A 156 -7.06 9.61 -8.49
N VAL A 157 -8.15 10.23 -8.96
CA VAL A 157 -9.25 9.53 -9.67
C VAL A 157 -8.76 8.87 -10.95
N GLU A 158 -7.96 9.60 -11.72
CA GLU A 158 -7.31 9.13 -12.95
C GLU A 158 -6.18 8.14 -12.67
N GLY A 159 -5.82 7.98 -11.38
CA GLY A 159 -4.73 7.13 -10.93
C GLY A 159 -3.37 7.72 -11.26
N GLY A 160 -2.57 6.92 -11.94
CA GLY A 160 -1.22 7.33 -12.29
C GLY A 160 -0.41 6.24 -12.96
N ARG A 161 0.89 6.49 -13.08
CA ARG A 161 1.84 5.57 -13.69
C ARG A 161 3.15 5.58 -12.94
N TRP A 162 3.76 4.42 -12.78
CA TRP A 162 5.12 4.33 -12.30
C TRP A 162 6.00 3.60 -13.31
N ASN A 163 7.28 3.95 -13.33
CA ASN A 163 8.30 3.29 -14.11
C ASN A 163 9.64 3.50 -13.40
N GLY A 164 10.24 2.40 -12.96
CA GLY A 164 11.50 2.44 -12.22
C GLY A 164 11.38 3.23 -10.91
N ASP A 165 12.13 4.34 -10.85
CA ASP A 165 12.19 5.25 -9.70
C ASP A 165 11.34 6.50 -9.88
N LYS A 166 10.43 6.51 -10.86
CA LYS A 166 9.50 7.62 -11.11
C LYS A 166 8.06 7.17 -10.95
N LEU A 167 7.27 7.94 -10.21
CA LEU A 167 5.84 7.76 -10.01
C LEU A 167 5.14 9.09 -10.34
N THR A 168 4.16 9.07 -11.22
CA THR A 168 3.35 10.23 -11.57
C THR A 168 1.90 9.97 -11.19
N LEU A 169 1.30 10.87 -10.42
CA LEU A 169 -0.10 10.81 -10.01
C LEU A 169 -0.80 12.11 -10.40
N THR A 170 -2.07 12.02 -10.77
CA THR A 170 -2.94 13.21 -10.93
C THR A 170 -3.87 13.28 -9.73
N VAL A 171 -3.59 14.19 -8.80
CA VAL A 171 -4.32 14.32 -7.54
C VAL A 171 -5.38 15.41 -7.59
N GLY A 172 -6.49 15.16 -6.92
CA GLY A 172 -7.55 16.12 -6.60
C GLY A 172 -7.61 16.37 -5.09
N PHE A 173 -8.27 17.47 -4.74
CA PHE A 173 -8.27 18.05 -3.41
C PHE A 173 -9.68 18.25 -2.89
N THR A 174 -9.80 18.29 -1.56
CA THR A 174 -11.01 18.75 -0.87
C THR A 174 -10.63 19.91 0.03
N TYR A 175 -11.40 21.00 -0.04
CA TYR A 175 -11.21 22.12 0.86
C TYR A 175 -11.88 21.84 2.20
N THR A 176 -11.11 21.91 3.28
CA THR A 176 -11.61 21.76 4.65
C THR A 176 -11.74 23.14 5.28
N THR A 177 -12.93 23.47 5.81
CA THR A 177 -13.20 24.77 6.42
C THR A 177 -12.63 24.88 7.84
N ALA A 178 -12.77 26.05 8.47
CA ALA A 178 -12.38 26.28 9.86
C ALA A 178 -13.14 25.39 10.86
N THR A 179 -14.35 24.92 10.52
CA THR A 179 -15.13 23.99 11.35
C THR A 179 -14.72 22.53 11.16
N GLY A 180 -13.87 22.24 10.17
CA GLY A 180 -13.48 20.88 9.79
C GLY A 180 -14.40 20.22 8.76
N ALA A 181 -15.45 20.93 8.30
CA ALA A 181 -16.33 20.43 7.26
C ALA A 181 -15.66 20.51 5.88
N SER A 182 -15.95 19.55 5.00
CA SER A 182 -15.63 19.67 3.58
C SER A 182 -16.56 20.70 2.93
N HIS A 183 -16.00 21.59 2.11
CA HIS A 183 -16.76 22.59 1.38
C HIS A 183 -16.47 22.49 -0.12
N TRP A 184 -17.48 22.87 -0.91
CA TRP A 184 -17.45 22.86 -2.36
C TRP A 184 -18.10 24.13 -2.90
N ASN A 185 -17.48 24.74 -3.92
CA ASN A 185 -18.05 25.87 -4.65
C ASN A 185 -17.80 25.69 -6.15
N SER A 186 -18.86 25.39 -6.91
CA SER A 186 -18.78 25.17 -8.35
C SER A 186 -18.43 26.42 -9.17
N SER A 187 -18.55 27.61 -8.59
CA SER A 187 -18.16 28.86 -9.26
C SER A 187 -16.68 29.19 -9.09
N ASP A 188 -15.97 28.48 -8.20
CA ASP A 188 -14.55 28.69 -7.94
C ASP A 188 -13.70 27.55 -8.57
N PRO A 189 -12.90 27.83 -9.62
CA PRO A 189 -12.16 26.81 -10.35
C PRO A 189 -11.09 26.09 -9.52
N ARG A 190 -10.76 26.59 -8.32
CA ARG A 190 -9.83 25.91 -7.41
C ARG A 190 -10.38 24.58 -6.91
N PHE A 191 -11.71 24.45 -6.79
CA PHE A 191 -12.34 23.25 -6.25
C PHE A 191 -12.29 22.07 -7.24
N ASP A 192 -12.30 22.33 -8.55
CA ASP A 192 -12.15 21.31 -9.61
C ASP A 192 -10.69 21.04 -10.01
N LYS A 193 -9.73 21.79 -9.45
CA LYS A 193 -8.35 21.76 -9.90
C LYS A 193 -7.67 20.43 -9.56
N LYS A 194 -7.17 19.77 -10.60
CA LYS A 194 -6.29 18.60 -10.50
C LYS A 194 -4.83 19.01 -10.68
N VAL A 195 -3.94 18.38 -9.94
CA VAL A 195 -2.50 18.65 -9.99
C VAL A 195 -1.76 17.37 -10.33
N VAL A 196 -0.89 17.44 -11.33
CA VAL A 196 0.03 16.35 -11.65
C VAL A 196 1.23 16.46 -10.71
N ILE A 197 1.47 15.39 -9.95
CA ILE A 197 2.61 15.30 -9.04
C ILE A 197 3.60 14.26 -9.57
N HIS A 198 4.87 14.65 -9.57
CA HIS A 198 5.98 13.78 -9.93
C HIS A 198 6.74 13.41 -8.65
N LEU A 199 6.79 12.11 -8.40
CA LEU A 199 7.41 11.52 -7.23
C LEU A 199 8.64 10.72 -7.69
N SER A 200 9.72 10.84 -6.93
CA SER A 200 10.93 10.05 -7.09
C SER A 200 11.04 9.05 -5.95
N ARG A 201 11.62 7.88 -6.21
CA ARG A 201 11.88 6.89 -5.16
C ARG A 201 12.88 7.44 -4.15
N VAL A 202 12.56 7.27 -2.87
CA VAL A 202 13.50 7.52 -1.78
C VAL A 202 14.36 6.27 -1.64
N LYS A 203 15.65 6.39 -1.91
CA LYS A 203 16.61 5.30 -1.68
C LYS A 203 16.84 5.14 -0.17
N PRO A 204 16.94 3.90 0.33
CA PRO A 204 17.33 3.64 1.72
C PRO A 204 18.76 4.12 2.00
#